data_AF-A0A482CYN5-F1
#
_entry.id   AF-A0A482CYN5-F1
#
_cell.length_a   1.000
_cell.length_b   1.000
_cell.length_c   1.000
_cell.angle_alpha   90.00
_cell.angle_beta   90.00
_cell.angle_gamma   90.00
#
_symmetry.space_group_name_H-M   'P 1'
#
loop_
_entity.id
_entity.type
_entity.pdbx_description
1 polymer ?
#
loop_
_entity_poly.entity_id
_entity_poly.type
_entity_poly.pdbx_seq_one_letter_code
_entity_poly.pdbx_strand_id
1 'polypeptide(L)'
;MRKKIKELSVIVMTLFLGFVSCNSSGTVAEESPQSRFLKSVISLGNDFLNVFTSFGDMVGGVLGFNTNTKKSDVGAYFKKVHDTVEGTKTSLEKIVADMKTEGNPNAEATDTAVKKLVSETLDKIIEGAKTASEAIGTAGDDLLGNISTDNNGGAVGTGVDGLIKGIKSIVDVVLGAKEGNAEAG
;
A
#
# COMPACT_ATOMS: atom_id res chain seq x y z
N MET A 1 11.92 9.65 12.05
CA MET A 1 12.25 9.08 10.75
C MET A 1 12.87 7.74 11.03
N ARG A 2 14.02 7.69 11.71
CA ARG A 2 14.62 6.43 12.15
C ARG A 2 13.70 5.58 13.04
N LYS A 3 12.82 6.15 13.87
CA LYS A 3 11.97 5.36 14.78
C LYS A 3 10.76 4.68 14.08
N LYS A 4 9.97 5.42 13.29
CA LYS A 4 8.85 4.82 12.52
C LYS A 4 9.30 3.93 11.36
N ILE A 5 10.38 4.29 10.67
CA ILE A 5 11.00 3.41 9.66
C ILE A 5 11.56 2.15 10.34
N LYS A 6 12.13 2.25 11.55
CA LYS A 6 12.51 1.07 12.34
C LYS A 6 11.29 0.24 12.76
N GLU A 7 10.20 0.84 13.23
CA GLU A 7 8.98 0.11 13.59
C GLU A 7 8.39 -0.62 12.37
N LEU A 8 8.24 0.07 11.23
CA LEU A 8 7.77 -0.53 9.99
C LEU A 8 8.73 -1.62 9.48
N SER A 9 10.04 -1.37 9.52
CA SER A 9 11.06 -2.36 9.17
C SER A 9 11.05 -3.55 10.12
N VAL A 10 10.74 -3.36 11.40
CA VAL A 10 10.62 -4.44 12.40
C VAL A 10 9.34 -5.24 12.14
N ILE A 11 8.22 -4.59 11.83
CA ILE A 11 6.96 -5.27 11.46
C ILE A 11 7.18 -6.11 10.19
N VAL A 12 7.82 -5.55 9.17
CA VAL A 12 8.15 -6.26 7.92
C VAL A 12 9.15 -7.40 8.16
N MET A 13 10.21 -7.20 8.96
CA MET A 13 11.14 -8.28 9.32
C MET A 13 10.47 -9.39 10.12
N THR A 14 9.57 -9.04 11.04
CA THR A 14 8.82 -10.02 11.84
C THR A 14 7.90 -10.84 10.96
N LEU A 15 7.24 -10.20 9.98
CA LEU A 15 6.43 -10.87 8.98
C LEU A 15 7.27 -11.88 8.17
N PHE A 16 8.44 -11.47 7.67
CA PHE A 16 9.37 -12.35 6.94
C PHE A 16 9.87 -13.54 7.78
N LEU A 17 10.18 -13.33 9.06
CA LEU A 17 10.60 -14.41 9.95
C LEU A 17 9.45 -15.39 10.28
N GLY A 18 8.22 -14.90 10.36
CA GLY A 18 7.02 -15.73 10.54
C GLY A 18 6.75 -16.67 9.36
N PHE A 19 7.11 -16.27 8.14
CA PHE A 19 6.99 -17.13 6.95
C PHE A 19 8.06 -18.23 6.85
N VAL A 20 9.24 -18.04 7.47
CA VAL A 20 10.38 -18.97 7.35
C VAL A 20 10.43 -20.01 8.48
N SER A 21 9.72 -19.80 9.60
CA SER A 21 9.70 -20.73 10.73
C SER A 21 8.77 -21.92 10.48
N CYS A 22 9.19 -22.86 9.65
CA CYS A 22 8.55 -24.15 9.50
C CYS A 22 9.17 -25.19 10.45
N ASN A 23 8.53 -25.45 11.59
CA ASN A 23 8.77 -26.64 12.39
C ASN A 23 7.47 -27.43 12.54
N SER A 24 7.37 -28.60 11.90
CA SER A 24 6.63 -29.76 12.45
C SER A 24 6.95 -31.05 11.69
N SER A 25 7.59 -31.97 12.43
CA SER A 25 7.20 -33.37 12.65
C SER A 25 6.07 -34.00 11.80
N GLY A 26 6.36 -35.21 11.27
CA GLY A 26 5.42 -36.13 10.59
C GLY A 26 4.30 -36.68 11.48
N THR A 27 3.28 -37.42 11.00
CA THR A 27 3.27 -38.59 10.09
C THR A 27 1.86 -38.88 9.48
N VAL A 28 1.82 -39.45 8.24
CA VAL A 28 0.82 -40.35 7.53
C VAL A 28 -0.69 -40.00 7.47
N ALA A 29 -1.50 -40.20 6.41
CA ALA A 29 -1.38 -40.58 4.98
C ALA A 29 -2.71 -40.25 4.22
N GLU A 30 -2.69 -39.40 3.18
CA GLU A 30 -3.68 -39.24 2.06
C GLU A 30 -3.24 -38.03 1.22
N GLU A 31 -2.69 -38.28 0.02
CA GLU A 31 -1.48 -37.59 -0.45
C GLU A 31 -0.40 -37.52 0.66
N SER A 32 0.89 -37.48 0.34
CA SER A 32 1.84 -37.35 1.45
C SER A 32 1.54 -36.04 2.21
N PRO A 33 1.46 -36.02 3.55
CA PRO A 33 1.35 -34.77 4.31
C PRO A 33 2.40 -33.75 3.86
N GLN A 34 3.56 -34.25 3.40
CA GLN A 34 4.62 -33.50 2.74
C GLN A 34 4.19 -32.87 1.40
N SER A 35 3.51 -33.57 0.50
CA SER A 35 3.05 -33.02 -0.79
C SER A 35 1.91 -32.01 -0.61
N ARG A 36 1.04 -32.20 0.39
CA ARG A 36 0.01 -31.21 0.76
C ARG A 36 0.65 -29.96 1.38
N PHE A 37 1.61 -30.14 2.28
CA PHE A 37 2.40 -29.06 2.86
C PHE A 37 3.18 -28.28 1.80
N LEU A 38 3.84 -28.97 0.87
CA LEU A 38 4.56 -28.33 -0.24
C LEU A 38 3.63 -27.56 -1.17
N LYS A 39 2.44 -28.10 -1.48
CA LYS A 39 1.41 -27.38 -2.26
C LYS A 39 0.94 -26.10 -1.55
N SER A 40 0.68 -26.19 -0.24
CA SER A 40 0.34 -25.05 0.63
C SER A 40 1.44 -23.99 0.60
N VAL A 41 2.71 -24.38 0.80
CA VAL A 41 3.86 -23.46 0.74
C VAL A 41 4.03 -22.82 -0.64
N ILE A 42 3.84 -23.58 -1.73
CA ILE A 42 3.93 -23.07 -3.11
C ILE A 42 2.80 -22.06 -3.36
N SER A 43 1.57 -22.38 -2.95
CA SER A 43 0.42 -21.49 -3.10
C SER A 43 0.64 -20.18 -2.33
N LEU A 44 1.06 -20.27 -1.06
CA LEU A 44 1.35 -19.13 -0.20
C LEU A 44 2.49 -18.26 -0.76
N GLY A 45 3.54 -18.90 -1.27
CA GLY A 45 4.67 -18.23 -1.92
C GLY A 45 4.27 -17.50 -3.20
N ASN A 46 3.36 -18.08 -3.99
CA ASN A 46 2.84 -17.45 -5.21
C ASN A 46 1.95 -16.24 -4.88
N ASP A 47 1.09 -16.36 -3.87
CA ASP A 47 0.24 -15.26 -3.41
C ASP A 47 1.09 -14.10 -2.84
N PHE A 48 2.15 -14.39 -2.08
CA PHE A 48 3.09 -13.38 -1.63
C PHE A 48 3.83 -12.70 -2.78
N LEU A 49 4.28 -13.47 -3.77
CA LEU A 49 4.99 -12.92 -4.94
C LEU A 49 4.08 -11.98 -5.74
N ASN A 50 2.80 -12.33 -5.90
CA ASN A 50 1.80 -11.47 -6.55
C ASN A 50 1.61 -10.14 -5.82
N VAL A 51 1.64 -10.14 -4.48
CA VAL A 51 1.62 -8.90 -3.69
C VAL A 51 2.85 -8.05 -3.99
N PHE A 52 4.04 -8.67 -3.99
CA PHE A 52 5.29 -7.95 -4.18
C PHE A 52 5.45 -7.40 -5.61
N THR A 53 5.03 -8.14 -6.63
CA THR A 53 5.04 -7.69 -8.03
C THR A 53 4.07 -6.54 -8.25
N SER A 54 2.84 -6.63 -7.72
CA SER A 54 1.85 -5.55 -7.80
C SER A 54 2.36 -4.25 -7.16
N PHE A 55 3.01 -4.35 -5.99
CA PHE A 55 3.65 -3.21 -5.34
C PHE A 55 4.83 -2.67 -6.17
N GLY A 56 5.64 -3.55 -6.77
CA GLY A 56 6.74 -3.17 -7.67
C GLY A 56 6.27 -2.38 -8.89
N ASP A 57 5.18 -2.82 -9.54
CA ASP A 57 4.58 -2.16 -10.70
C ASP A 57 4.00 -0.76 -10.37
N MET A 58 3.65 -0.53 -9.10
CA MET A 58 3.29 0.80 -8.61
C MET A 58 4.52 1.71 -8.51
N VAL A 59 5.61 1.23 -7.92
CA VAL A 59 6.86 2.02 -7.76
C VAL A 59 7.50 2.34 -9.12
N GLY A 60 7.36 1.46 -10.11
CA GLY A 60 7.83 1.72 -11.48
C GLY A 60 7.05 2.81 -12.23
N GLY A 61 5.82 3.12 -11.81
CA GLY A 61 4.95 4.11 -12.42
C GLY A 61 5.09 5.52 -11.83
N VAL A 62 6.31 6.02 -11.69
CA VAL A 62 6.56 7.38 -11.16
C VAL A 62 5.99 8.41 -12.14
N LEU A 63 5.26 9.41 -11.62
CA LEU A 63 4.81 10.56 -12.39
C LEU A 63 6.01 11.30 -13.01
N GLY A 64 6.22 11.09 -14.32
CA GLY A 64 7.18 11.84 -15.13
C GLY A 64 6.60 13.18 -15.55
N PHE A 65 6.61 14.15 -14.63
CA PHE A 65 6.08 15.50 -14.90
C PHE A 65 6.78 16.12 -16.11
N ASN A 66 5.98 16.62 -17.06
CA ASN A 66 6.42 17.41 -18.20
C ASN A 66 5.35 18.47 -18.54
N THR A 67 5.60 19.28 -19.56
CA THR A 67 4.71 20.38 -19.95
C THR A 67 3.32 19.94 -20.38
N ASN A 68 3.14 18.66 -20.73
CA ASN A 68 1.88 18.10 -21.19
C ASN A 68 1.17 17.28 -20.10
N THR A 69 1.72 17.22 -18.87
CA THR A 69 1.08 16.48 -17.78
C THR A 69 -0.21 17.18 -17.37
N LYS A 70 -1.30 16.41 -17.32
CA LYS A 70 -2.62 16.89 -16.94
C LYS A 70 -2.83 16.79 -15.43
N LYS A 71 -3.73 17.60 -14.89
CA LYS A 71 -4.21 17.45 -13.51
C LYS A 71 -4.79 16.04 -13.30
N SER A 72 -5.56 15.55 -14.26
CA SER A 72 -6.14 14.21 -14.24
C SER A 72 -5.12 13.08 -14.16
N ASP A 73 -3.91 13.26 -14.71
CA ASP A 73 -2.82 12.28 -14.58
C ASP A 73 -2.35 12.14 -13.13
N VAL A 74 -2.38 13.24 -12.36
CA VAL A 74 -2.06 13.22 -10.91
C VAL A 74 -3.17 12.51 -10.13
N GLY A 75 -4.43 12.79 -10.47
CA GLY A 75 -5.57 12.06 -9.88
C GLY A 75 -5.51 10.57 -10.18
N ALA A 76 -5.15 10.19 -11.41
CA ALA A 76 -5.00 8.81 -11.85
C ALA A 76 -3.83 8.11 -11.13
N TYR A 77 -2.74 8.83 -10.85
CA TYR A 77 -1.64 8.31 -10.04
C TYR A 77 -2.10 7.93 -8.63
N PHE A 78 -2.78 8.84 -7.92
CA PHE A 78 -3.31 8.54 -6.58
C PHE A 78 -4.34 7.41 -6.60
N LYS A 79 -5.17 7.32 -7.65
CA LYS A 79 -6.08 6.19 -7.84
C LYS A 79 -5.32 4.87 -7.98
N LYS A 80 -4.24 4.84 -8.78
CA LYS A 80 -3.40 3.66 -8.94
C LYS A 80 -2.78 3.24 -7.59
N VAL A 81 -2.31 4.20 -6.80
CA VAL A 81 -1.81 3.94 -5.44
C VAL A 81 -2.90 3.32 -4.57
N HIS A 82 -4.10 3.90 -4.56
CA HIS A 82 -5.25 3.35 -3.84
C HIS A 82 -5.53 1.89 -4.25
N ASP A 83 -5.72 1.64 -5.55
CA ASP A 83 -6.12 0.32 -6.06
C ASP A 83 -5.06 -0.75 -5.77
N THR A 84 -3.76 -0.42 -5.89
CA THR A 84 -2.68 -1.34 -5.57
C THR A 84 -2.60 -1.66 -4.08
N VAL A 85 -2.75 -0.65 -3.21
CA VAL A 85 -2.63 -0.86 -1.76
C VAL A 85 -3.86 -1.61 -1.21
N GLU A 86 -5.05 -1.34 -1.75
CA GLU A 86 -6.27 -2.10 -1.45
C GLU A 86 -6.13 -3.57 -1.90
N GLY A 87 -5.59 -3.80 -3.10
CA GLY A 87 -5.28 -5.14 -3.58
C GLY A 87 -4.30 -5.87 -2.67
N THR A 88 -3.23 -5.19 -2.24
CA THR A 88 -2.24 -5.73 -1.29
C THR A 88 -2.89 -6.12 0.04
N LYS A 89 -3.74 -5.24 0.61
CA LYS A 89 -4.49 -5.52 1.84
C LYS A 89 -5.33 -6.79 1.68
N THR A 90 -6.14 -6.85 0.63
CA THR A 90 -7.02 -8.00 0.36
C THR A 90 -6.23 -9.29 0.22
N SER A 91 -5.10 -9.26 -0.50
CA SER A 91 -4.23 -10.43 -0.66
C SER A 91 -3.57 -10.88 0.65
N LEU A 92 -3.13 -9.95 1.51
CA LEU A 92 -2.56 -10.29 2.82
C LEU A 92 -3.60 -10.93 3.74
N GLU A 93 -4.83 -10.42 3.75
CA GLU A 93 -5.94 -11.01 4.50
C GLU A 93 -6.29 -12.42 3.98
N LYS A 94 -6.24 -12.62 2.66
CA LYS A 94 -6.41 -13.95 2.05
C LYS A 94 -5.30 -14.91 2.47
N ILE A 95 -4.03 -14.49 2.42
CA ILE A 95 -2.88 -15.31 2.87
C ILE A 95 -3.09 -15.78 4.31
N VAL A 96 -3.53 -14.90 5.22
CA VAL A 96 -3.83 -15.27 6.61
C VAL A 96 -4.97 -16.28 6.70
N ALA A 97 -6.04 -16.11 5.91
CA ALA A 97 -7.16 -17.04 5.89
C ALA A 97 -6.74 -18.44 5.37
N ASP A 98 -5.91 -18.48 4.33
CA ASP A 98 -5.37 -19.72 3.76
C ASP A 98 -4.44 -20.40 4.79
N MET A 99 -3.57 -19.65 5.47
CA MET A 99 -2.72 -20.18 6.56
C MET A 99 -3.53 -20.82 7.68
N LYS A 100 -4.65 -20.21 8.09
CA LYS A 100 -5.54 -20.76 9.12
C LYS A 100 -6.20 -22.06 8.65
N THR A 101 -6.69 -22.07 7.42
CA THR A 101 -7.35 -23.24 6.81
C THR A 101 -6.39 -24.42 6.65
N GLU A 102 -5.14 -24.14 6.35
CA GLU A 102 -4.09 -25.15 6.16
C GLU A 102 -3.41 -25.59 7.47
N GLY A 103 -3.85 -25.06 8.63
CA GLY A 103 -3.33 -25.44 9.93
C GLY A 103 -1.90 -24.96 10.18
N ASN A 104 -1.51 -23.84 9.58
CA ASN A 104 -0.17 -23.28 9.76
C ASN A 104 0.03 -22.82 11.22
N PRO A 105 1.07 -23.30 11.92
CA PRO A 105 1.29 -22.98 13.33
C PRO A 105 1.57 -21.49 13.58
N ASN A 106 1.98 -20.74 12.56
CA ASN A 106 2.26 -19.31 12.65
C ASN A 106 1.06 -18.43 12.24
N ALA A 107 -0.08 -19.01 11.86
CA ALA A 107 -1.21 -18.26 11.32
C ALA A 107 -1.71 -17.14 12.25
N GLU A 108 -1.74 -17.36 13.56
CA GLU A 108 -2.16 -16.35 14.55
C GLU A 108 -1.16 -15.21 14.70
N ALA A 109 0.14 -15.52 14.67
CA ALA A 109 1.19 -14.50 14.70
C ALA A 109 1.16 -13.65 13.43
N THR A 110 0.97 -14.29 12.27
CA THR A 110 0.83 -13.60 10.98
C THR A 110 -0.45 -12.75 10.94
N ASP A 111 -1.60 -13.25 11.41
CA ASP A 111 -2.85 -12.50 11.50
C ASP A 111 -2.68 -11.22 12.33
N THR A 112 -2.01 -11.33 13.48
CA THR A 112 -1.71 -10.18 14.34
C THR A 112 -0.84 -9.14 13.62
N ALA A 113 0.22 -9.59 12.94
CA ALA A 113 1.11 -8.71 12.18
C ALA A 113 0.40 -8.04 11.00
N VAL A 114 -0.42 -8.80 10.26
CA VAL A 114 -1.20 -8.29 9.11
C VAL A 114 -2.25 -7.30 9.58
N LYS A 115 -3.04 -7.59 10.61
CA LYS A 115 -4.02 -6.64 11.17
C LYS A 115 -3.37 -5.33 11.62
N LYS A 116 -2.19 -5.42 12.25
CA LYS A 116 -1.43 -4.22 12.64
C LYS A 116 -0.97 -3.43 11.41
N LEU A 117 -0.39 -4.10 10.41
CA LEU A 117 0.03 -3.46 9.16
C LEU A 117 -1.15 -2.79 8.44
N VAL A 118 -2.29 -3.47 8.34
CA VAL A 118 -3.51 -2.94 7.70
C VAL A 118 -3.99 -1.69 8.43
N SER A 119 -4.29 -1.81 9.73
CA SER A 119 -4.90 -0.73 10.50
C SER A 119 -3.98 0.46 10.75
N GLU A 120 -2.67 0.24 10.94
CA GLU A 120 -1.74 1.32 11.24
C GLU A 120 -1.19 2.00 9.98
N THR A 121 -1.17 1.29 8.84
CA THR A 121 -0.47 1.69 7.61
C THR A 121 -1.38 1.67 6.38
N LEU A 122 -1.83 0.49 5.93
CA LEU A 122 -2.48 0.36 4.61
C LEU A 122 -3.79 1.14 4.54
N ASP A 123 -4.65 1.05 5.57
CA ASP A 123 -5.94 1.76 5.59
C ASP A 123 -5.76 3.27 5.45
N LYS A 124 -4.74 3.85 6.09
CA LYS A 124 -4.45 5.29 6.01
C LYS A 124 -3.91 5.70 4.63
N ILE A 125 -3.11 4.84 4.01
CA ILE A 125 -2.62 5.07 2.65
C ILE A 125 -3.79 5.00 1.66
N ILE A 126 -4.66 4.00 1.80
CA ILE A 126 -5.88 3.84 0.99
C ILE A 126 -6.76 5.08 1.11
N GLU A 127 -7.10 5.49 2.32
CA GLU A 127 -7.96 6.65 2.58
C GLU A 127 -7.32 7.95 2.05
N GLY A 128 -6.03 8.16 2.32
CA GLY A 128 -5.30 9.34 1.86
C GLY A 128 -5.20 9.42 0.34
N ALA A 129 -4.91 8.29 -0.32
CA ALA A 129 -4.81 8.21 -1.77
C ALA A 129 -6.17 8.42 -2.44
N LYS A 130 -7.24 7.83 -1.89
CA LYS A 130 -8.61 8.09 -2.34
C LYS A 130 -8.97 9.57 -2.24
N THR A 131 -8.73 10.17 -1.08
CA THR A 131 -9.02 11.60 -0.83
C THR A 131 -8.26 12.50 -1.80
N ALA A 132 -6.97 12.24 -2.04
CA ALA A 132 -6.16 13.00 -2.99
C ALA A 132 -6.64 12.81 -4.45
N SER A 133 -6.99 11.58 -4.83
CA SER A 133 -7.50 11.27 -6.16
C SER A 133 -8.84 11.96 -6.44
N GLU A 134 -9.78 11.89 -5.50
CA GLU A 134 -11.10 12.53 -5.62
C GLU A 134 -10.99 14.06 -5.63
N ALA A 135 -10.06 14.63 -4.87
CA ALA A 135 -9.86 16.07 -4.82
C ALA A 135 -9.33 16.67 -6.13
N ILE A 136 -8.47 15.95 -6.85
CA ILE A 136 -7.94 16.37 -8.16
C ILE A 136 -8.88 15.95 -9.30
N GLY A 137 -9.53 14.81 -9.15
CA GLY A 137 -10.29 14.15 -10.21
C GLY A 137 -9.40 13.38 -11.18
N THR A 138 -9.96 12.33 -11.79
CA THR A 138 -9.25 11.49 -12.78
C THR A 138 -9.67 11.76 -14.22
N ALA A 139 -10.37 12.87 -14.45
CA ALA A 139 -10.90 13.27 -15.75
C ALA A 139 -10.58 14.73 -16.03
N GLY A 140 -10.56 15.10 -17.30
CA GLY A 140 -10.25 16.46 -17.76
C GLY A 140 -8.86 16.58 -18.39
N ASP A 141 -8.70 17.63 -19.18
CA ASP A 141 -7.54 17.86 -20.05
C ASP A 141 -6.67 19.05 -19.62
N ASP A 142 -7.03 19.70 -18.52
CA ASP A 142 -6.28 20.80 -17.94
C ASP A 142 -4.84 20.40 -17.62
N LEU A 143 -3.88 21.14 -18.18
CA LEU A 143 -2.47 20.99 -17.86
C LEU A 143 -2.14 21.42 -16.43
N LEU A 144 -1.15 20.75 -15.83
CA LEU A 144 -0.49 21.22 -14.63
C LEU A 144 0.24 22.53 -14.95
N GLY A 145 -0.21 23.64 -14.34
CA GLY A 145 0.38 24.96 -14.56
C GLY A 145 -0.16 25.72 -15.77
N ASN A 146 -1.39 25.42 -16.21
CA ASN A 146 -2.05 26.22 -17.26
C ASN A 146 -2.13 27.71 -16.86
N ILE A 147 -1.69 28.60 -17.76
CA ILE A 147 -1.76 30.07 -17.59
C ILE A 147 -2.81 30.60 -18.57
N SER A 148 -3.82 31.31 -18.05
CA SER A 148 -4.86 31.91 -18.89
C SER A 148 -4.26 33.00 -19.79
N THR A 149 -4.65 33.03 -21.06
CA THR A 149 -4.24 34.03 -22.05
C THR A 149 -4.77 35.43 -21.74
N ASP A 150 -5.80 35.55 -20.92
CA ASP A 150 -6.59 36.78 -20.79
C ASP A 150 -6.17 37.63 -19.58
N ASN A 151 -5.01 37.34 -18.98
CA ASN A 151 -4.50 38.05 -17.81
C ASN A 151 -5.48 38.04 -16.60
N ASN A 152 -6.44 37.10 -16.60
CA ASN A 152 -7.32 36.86 -15.47
C ASN A 152 -6.47 36.31 -14.31
N GLY A 153 -6.66 36.88 -13.12
CA GLY A 153 -6.04 36.37 -11.90
C GLY A 153 -6.25 34.85 -11.76
N GLY A 154 -5.27 34.17 -11.14
CA GLY A 154 -5.27 32.71 -11.03
C GLY A 154 -6.61 32.17 -10.50
N ALA A 155 -7.06 31.04 -11.07
CA ALA A 155 -8.27 30.37 -10.61
C ALA A 155 -8.13 29.98 -9.14
N VAL A 156 -9.19 30.20 -8.34
CA VAL A 156 -9.26 29.68 -6.98
C VAL A 156 -9.13 28.16 -7.05
N GLY A 157 -8.13 27.61 -6.37
CA GLY A 157 -7.87 26.18 -6.36
C GLY A 157 -9.00 25.42 -5.66
N THR A 158 -9.91 24.84 -6.44
CA THR A 158 -10.92 23.91 -5.92
C THR A 158 -10.27 22.57 -5.61
N GLY A 159 -10.51 22.02 -4.43
CA GLY A 159 -9.98 20.70 -4.02
C GLY A 159 -8.58 20.71 -3.41
N VAL A 160 -7.90 21.85 -3.34
CA VAL A 160 -6.53 21.96 -2.77
C VAL A 160 -6.47 21.45 -1.32
N ASP A 161 -7.43 21.82 -0.49
CA ASP A 161 -7.51 21.34 0.90
C ASP A 161 -7.65 19.82 0.99
N GLY A 162 -8.42 19.22 0.08
CA GLY A 162 -8.61 17.77 0.00
C GLY A 162 -7.33 17.07 -0.40
N LEU A 163 -6.64 17.59 -1.41
CA LEU A 163 -5.34 17.07 -1.84
C LEU A 163 -4.30 17.13 -0.71
N ILE A 164 -4.18 18.26 -0.03
CA ILE A 164 -3.24 18.43 1.10
C ILE A 164 -3.58 17.44 2.22
N LYS A 165 -4.86 17.29 2.57
CA LYS A 165 -5.30 16.33 3.60
C LYS A 165 -4.97 14.89 3.20
N GLY A 166 -5.26 14.50 1.96
CA GLY A 166 -4.97 13.15 1.46
C GLY A 166 -3.48 12.83 1.50
N ILE A 167 -2.64 13.75 1.00
CA ILE A 167 -1.17 13.61 1.06
C ILE A 167 -0.69 13.54 2.51
N LYS A 168 -1.22 14.40 3.39
CA LYS A 168 -0.86 14.38 4.81
C LYS A 168 -1.16 13.03 5.46
N SER A 169 -2.33 12.44 5.22
CA SER A 169 -2.68 11.12 5.74
C SER A 169 -1.69 10.04 5.32
N ILE A 170 -1.21 10.07 4.07
CA ILE A 170 -0.18 9.15 3.56
C ILE A 170 1.17 9.42 4.25
N VAL A 171 1.58 10.69 4.30
CA VAL A 171 2.88 11.10 4.83
C VAL A 171 2.98 10.85 6.34
N ASP A 172 1.90 11.02 7.10
CA ASP A 172 1.85 10.78 8.55
C ASP A 172 2.09 9.30 8.92
N VAL A 173 1.87 8.37 7.98
CA VAL A 173 2.25 6.96 8.16
C VAL A 173 3.77 6.80 8.17
N VAL A 174 4.45 7.47 7.24
CA VAL A 174 5.91 7.36 7.01
C VAL A 174 6.70 8.23 7.97
N LEU A 175 6.25 9.47 8.19
CA LEU A 175 6.87 10.44 9.06
C LEU A 175 6.38 10.29 10.51
N GLY A 176 7.30 10.45 11.46
CA GLY A 176 6.89 10.56 12.86
C GLY A 176 6.17 11.90 13.08
N ALA A 177 5.35 12.00 14.13
CA ALA A 177 4.63 13.24 14.51
C ALA A 177 5.53 14.47 14.82
N LYS A 178 6.84 14.38 14.59
CA LYS A 178 7.86 15.40 14.88
C LYS A 178 8.64 15.83 13.63
N GLU A 179 8.28 15.35 12.45
CA GLU A 179 9.06 15.58 11.22
C GLU A 179 8.12 16.09 10.12
N GLY A 180 8.28 17.38 9.80
CA GLY A 180 7.41 18.13 8.90
C GLY A 180 6.62 19.18 9.67
N ASN A 181 7.01 20.45 9.53
CA ASN A 181 6.22 21.58 10.02
C ASN A 181 5.28 22.01 8.89
N ALA A 182 3.96 21.91 9.10
CA ALA A 182 2.96 22.36 8.15
C ALA A 182 3.01 23.89 7.87
N GLU A 183 3.73 24.64 8.72
CA GLU A 183 3.95 26.08 8.59
C GLU A 183 5.35 26.45 8.07
N ALA A 184 6.09 25.50 7.47
CA ALA A 184 7.42 25.77 6.93
C ALA A 184 7.44 26.44 5.54
N GLY A 185 6.27 26.79 4.99
CA GLY A 185 6.10 27.36 3.65
C GLY A 185 5.66 28.82 3.67
#